data_AF-A0A4R3VHH9-F1
#
_entry.id   AF-A0A4R3VHH9-F1
#
_cell.length_a   1.000
_cell.length_b   1.000
_cell.length_c   1.000
_cell.angle_alpha   90.00
_cell.angle_beta   90.00
_cell.angle_gamma   90.00
#
_symmetry.space_group_name_H-M   'P 1'
#
loop_
_entity.id
_entity.type
_entity.pdbx_description
1 polymer ?
#
loop_
_entity_poly.entity_id
_entity_poly.type
_entity_poly.pdbx_seq_one_letter_code
_entity_poly.pdbx_strand_id
1 'polypeptide(L)' 'MANIVLLLNNKFTTPAVEFADGHDYISTNRNVLFGHHFAAIAAAGPLVGPVLAAQFGYLPGALWILIGCV' A
#
# COMPACT_ATOMS: atom_id res chain seq x y z
N MET A 1 15.05 -10.13 -8.68
CA MET A 1 14.66 -9.42 -9.92
C MET A 1 14.70 -7.90 -9.77
N ALA A 2 14.15 -7.32 -8.70
CA ALA A 2 14.13 -5.85 -8.50
C ALA A 2 15.52 -5.17 -8.62
N ASN A 3 16.59 -5.69 -8.00
CA ASN A 3 17.93 -5.08 -8.13
C ASN A 3 18.52 -5.13 -9.55
N ILE A 4 18.09 -6.07 -10.38
CA ILE A 4 18.60 -6.18 -11.76
C ILE A 4 17.89 -5.17 -12.67
N VAL A 5 16.60 -4.92 -12.43
CA VAL A 5 15.78 -4.02 -13.25
C VAL A 5 15.84 -2.57 -12.76
N LEU A 6 15.75 -2.37 -11.45
CA LEU A 6 15.72 -1.06 -10.81
C LEU A 6 17.10 -0.58 -10.34
N LEU A 7 18.14 -1.41 -10.46
CA LEU A 7 19.53 -1.10 -10.08
C LEU A 7 19.66 -0.50 -8.66
N LEU A 8 18.81 -0.97 -7.72
CA LEU A 8 18.76 -0.44 -6.37
C LEU A 8 20.10 -0.67 -5.66
N ASN A 9 20.72 0.40 -5.20
CA ASN A 9 21.99 0.37 -4.50
C ASN A 9 21.90 1.19 -3.21
N ASN A 10 22.01 0.50 -2.07
CA ASN A 10 21.94 1.10 -0.74
C ASN A 10 23.10 2.07 -0.42
N LYS A 11 24.12 2.16 -1.28
CA LYS A 11 25.18 3.17 -1.14
C LYS A 11 24.73 4.56 -1.57
N PHE A 12 23.64 4.67 -2.33
CA PHE A 12 23.08 5.96 -2.74
C PHE A 12 22.02 6.42 -1.76
N THR A 13 22.12 7.70 -1.38
CA THR A 13 21.12 8.38 -0.56
C THR A 13 19.89 8.66 -1.43
N THR A 14 18.69 8.56 -0.86
CA THR A 14 17.47 8.89 -1.60
C THR A 14 17.33 10.41 -1.76
N PRO A 15 16.74 10.89 -2.88
CA PRO A 15 16.50 12.32 -3.08
C PRO A 15 15.73 13.00 -1.93
N ALA A 16 14.85 12.25 -1.26
CA ALA A 16 14.12 12.69 -0.08
C ALA A 16 15.02 13.13 1.09
N VAL A 17 16.27 12.66 1.13
CA VAL A 17 17.27 13.02 2.14
C VAL A 17 18.31 13.98 1.57
N GLU A 18 18.77 13.75 0.34
CA GLU A 18 19.81 14.58 -0.30
C GLU A 18 19.33 16.00 -0.63
N PHE A 19 18.09 16.14 -1.09
CA PHE A 19 17.49 17.43 -1.48
C PHE A 19 16.37 17.86 -0.54
N ALA A 20 16.42 17.48 0.74
CA ALA A 20 15.35 17.72 1.72
C ALA A 20 15.06 19.22 1.91
N ASP A 21 14.18 19.77 1.09
CA ASP A 21 13.81 21.19 1.02
C ASP A 21 12.53 21.52 1.81
N GLY A 22 11.82 20.49 2.28
CA GLY A 22 10.59 20.65 3.05
C GLY A 22 9.34 20.90 2.21
N HIS A 23 9.45 20.90 0.88
CA HIS A 23 8.33 21.11 -0.04
C HIS A 23 8.20 19.95 -1.02
N ASP A 24 9.20 19.73 -1.86
CA ASP A 24 9.21 18.67 -2.87
C ASP A 24 9.89 17.39 -2.34
N TYR A 25 10.83 17.54 -1.40
CA TYR A 25 11.56 16.43 -0.79
C TYR A 25 11.53 16.53 0.73
N ILE A 26 10.96 15.52 1.38
CA ILE A 26 10.85 15.45 2.83
C ILE A 26 11.42 14.12 3.32
N SER A 27 12.47 14.21 4.14
CA SER A 27 13.06 13.05 4.80
C SER A 27 12.04 12.44 5.77
N THR A 28 11.45 11.31 5.37
CA THR A 28 10.39 10.63 6.10
C THR A 28 10.88 9.30 6.63
N ASN A 29 10.48 8.95 7.86
CA ASN A 29 10.82 7.66 8.44
C ASN A 29 10.21 6.50 7.62
N ARG A 30 11.03 5.48 7.33
CA ARG A 30 10.63 4.31 6.54
C ARG A 30 9.38 3.60 7.08
N ASN A 31 9.21 3.54 8.40
CA ASN A 31 8.09 2.84 9.03
C ASN A 31 6.76 3.56 8.75
N VAL A 32 6.79 4.90 8.73
CA VAL A 32 5.61 5.71 8.39
C VAL A 32 5.26 5.55 6.91
N LEU A 33 6.27 5.59 6.04
CA LEU A 33 6.08 5.40 4.60
C LEU A 33 5.49 4.02 4.29
N PHE A 34 5.99 2.97 4.95
CA PHE A 34 5.45 1.63 4.83
C PHE A 34 3.99 1.55 5.29
N GLY A 35 3.65 2.16 6.43
CA GLY A 35 2.28 2.23 6.91
C GLY A 35 1.33 2.91 5.92
N HIS A 36 1.77 3.98 5.26
CA HIS A 36 0.99 4.67 4.24
C HIS A 36 0.76 3.79 3.00
N HIS A 37 1.81 3.10 2.52
CA HIS A 37 1.69 2.15 1.42
C HIS A 37 0.79 0.96 1.77
N PHE A 38 0.95 0.43 2.98
CA PHE A 38 0.14 -0.68 3.48
C PHE A 38 -1.33 -0.29 3.57
N ALA A 39 -1.63 0.89 4.14
CA ALA A 39 -3.01 1.40 4.21
C ALA A 39 -3.63 1.57 2.82
N ALA A 40 -2.87 2.09 1.85
CA ALA A 40 -3.34 2.23 0.47
C ALA A 40 -3.66 0.89 -0.20
N ILE A 41 -2.85 -0.16 0.04
CA ILE A 41 -3.08 -1.50 -0.49
C ILE A 41 -4.25 -2.18 0.24
N ALA A 42 -4.27 -2.11 1.57
CA ALA A 42 -5.30 -2.73 2.41
C ALA A 42 -6.69 -2.15 2.11
N ALA A 43 -6.79 -0.86 1.78
CA ALA A 43 -8.04 -0.22 1.40
C ALA A 43 -8.70 -0.82 0.14
N ALA A 44 -7.93 -1.48 -0.74
CA ALA A 44 -8.49 -2.14 -1.93
C ALA A 44 -9.30 -3.41 -1.58
N GLY A 45 -8.94 -4.12 -0.50
CA GLY A 45 -9.59 -5.37 -0.09
C GLY A 45 -11.08 -5.20 0.23
N PRO A 46 -11.48 -4.24 1.09
CA PRO A 46 -12.88 -3.93 1.37
C PRO A 46 -13.67 -3.42 0.17
N LEU A 47 -12.99 -2.89 -0.86
CA LEU A 47 -13.65 -2.42 -2.09
C LEU A 47 -13.95 -3.58 -3.06
N VAL A 48 -12.98 -4.48 -3.24
CA VAL A 48 -13.06 -5.57 -4.22
C VAL A 48 -13.78 -6.81 -3.64
N GLY A 49 -13.60 -7.09 -2.35
CA GLY A 49 -14.14 -8.27 -1.69
C GLY A 49 -15.67 -8.43 -1.76
N PRO A 50 -16.48 -7.40 -1.45
CA PRO A 50 -17.94 -7.49 -1.56
C PRO A 50 -18.41 -7.74 -3.00
N VAL A 51 -17.74 -7.13 -3.98
CA VAL A 51 -18.07 -7.28 -5.41
C VAL A 51 -17.78 -8.70 -5.88
N LEU A 52 -16.66 -9.29 -5.44
CA LEU A 52 -16.35 -10.69 -5.72
C LEU A 52 -17.31 -11.65 -5.01
N ALA A 53 -17.66 -11.37 -3.75
CA ALA A 53 -18.57 -12.21 -2.97
C ALA A 53 -20.02 -12.17 -3.49
N ALA A 54 -20.49 -11.02 -3.99
CA ALA A 54 -21.84 -10.84 -4.52
C ALA A 54 -22.14 -11.71 -5.76
N GLN A 55 -21.11 -12.11 -6.52
CA GLN A 55 -21.26 -13.03 -7.66
C GLN A 55 -21.78 -14.41 -7.23
N PHE A 56 -21.60 -14.77 -5.97
CA PHE A 56 -22.09 -16.02 -5.38
C PHE A 56 -23.43 -15.86 -4.64
N GLY A 57 -24.08 -14.69 -4.76
CA GLY A 57 -25.39 -14.41 -4.17
C GLY A 57 -25.33 -13.46 -2.96
N TYR A 58 -26.50 -13.21 -2.35
CA TYR A 58 -26.65 -12.21 -1.29
C TYR A 58 -25.97 -12.61 0.03
N LEU A 59 -25.96 -13.90 0.36
CA LEU A 59 -25.38 -14.44 1.60
C LEU A 59 -23.85 -14.25 1.68
N PRO A 60 -23.05 -14.64 0.68
CA PRO A 60 -21.60 -14.44 0.73
C PRO A 60 -21.20 -12.97 0.75
N GLY A 61 -21.92 -12.09 0.02
CA GLY A 61 -21.70 -10.64 0.10
C GLY A 61 -21.99 -10.07 1.49
N ALA A 62 -23.11 -10.47 2.11
CA ALA A 62 -23.47 -10.05 3.46
C ALA A 62 -22.46 -10.55 4.51
N LEU A 63 -22.02 -11.80 4.40
CA LEU A 63 -21.01 -12.37 5.30
C LEU A 63 -19.68 -11.62 5.17
N TRP A 64 -19.26 -11.28 3.96
CA TRP A 64 -18.05 -10.50 3.74
C TRP A 64 -18.12 -9.10 4.37
N ILE A 65 -19.25 -8.42 4.27
CA ILE A 65 -19.44 -7.11 4.92
C ILE A 65 -19.34 -7.24 6.45
N LEU A 66 -19.85 -8.33 7.02
CA LEU A 66 -19.89 -8.55 8.47
C LEU A 66 -18.54 -8.98 9.08
N ILE A 67 -17.77 -9.82 8.38
CA ILE A 67 -16.57 -10.47 8.94
C ILE A 67 -15.34 -10.45 8.03
N GLY A 68 -15.45 -9.95 6.80
CA GLY A 68 -14.37 -10.00 5.80
C GLY A 68 -13.33 -8.87 5.90
N CYS A 69 -13.53 -7.89 6.79
CA CYS A 69 -12.62 -6.76 6.95
C CYS A 69 -11.62 -7.00 8.10
N VAL A 70 -10.48 -7.60 7.77
CA VAL A 70 -9.19 -7.52 8.49
C VAL A 70 -8.07 -7.34 7.47
#